data_AF-A0AAV3XVX0-F1
#
_entry.id   AF-A0AAV3XVX0-F1
#
_cell.length_a   1.000
_cell.length_b   1.000
_cell.length_c   1.000
_cell.angle_alpha   90.00
_cell.angle_beta   90.00
_cell.angle_gamma   90.00
#
_symmetry.space_group_name_H-M   'P 1'
#
loop_
_entity.id
_entity.type
_entity.pdbx_description
1 polymer ?
#
loop_
_entity_poly.entity_id
_entity_poly.type
_entity_poly.pdbx_seq_one_letter_code
_entity_poly.pdbx_strand_id
1 'polypeptide(L)'
;MTAQGHMGQLKARSWNLEAKLQYDTPQPNPTGSCGVYATTSIYDDEDVDIFYEELGKALDEDKSKYNVVMSDFNPKIGQKDKHSDTQSMGPFGTGEKNVRGERLIKFAEERNLIIANTLFQKPEKRMWTWESPDGTTRNQIDFTMTSERNMSKDCGVITKIDIGSDHRMVRARIVINSRLERLRRIKKKETNKDKHRNTGDA
;
A
#
# COMPACT_ATOMS: atom_id res chain seq x y z
N MET A 1 -45.31 -22.34 -18.18
CA MET A 1 -44.04 -23.02 -17.85
C MET A 1 -43.02 -22.62 -18.90
N THR A 2 -41.92 -22.04 -18.43
CA THR A 2 -40.93 -21.26 -19.15
C THR A 2 -39.89 -22.16 -19.79
N ALA A 3 -39.61 -21.96 -21.08
CA ALA A 3 -38.53 -22.63 -21.80
C ALA A 3 -37.25 -21.77 -21.75
N GLN A 4 -36.14 -22.46 -21.52
CA GLN A 4 -34.79 -21.95 -21.31
C GLN A 4 -34.21 -21.30 -22.57
N GLY A 5 -33.77 -20.04 -22.45
CA GLY A 5 -32.76 -19.45 -23.33
C GLY A 5 -31.37 -19.72 -22.75
N HIS A 6 -30.55 -20.47 -23.49
CA HIS A 6 -29.12 -20.58 -23.23
C HIS A 6 -28.44 -19.26 -23.63
N MET A 7 -27.96 -18.51 -22.63
CA MET A 7 -27.05 -17.38 -22.84
C MET A 7 -25.78 -17.69 -22.05
N GLY A 8 -24.65 -17.68 -22.76
CA GLY A 8 -23.36 -18.14 -22.27
C GLY A 8 -22.97 -17.49 -20.94
N GLN A 9 -22.70 -18.32 -19.95
CA GLN A 9 -22.02 -17.90 -18.73
C GLN A 9 -20.55 -17.63 -19.08
N LEU A 10 -20.25 -16.36 -19.32
CA LEU A 10 -18.90 -15.85 -19.37
C LEU A 10 -18.24 -16.09 -18.00
N LYS A 11 -17.18 -16.89 -18.03
CA LYS A 11 -16.34 -17.26 -16.90
C LYS A 11 -15.82 -16.04 -16.16
N ALA A 12 -15.88 -16.12 -14.82
CA ALA A 12 -14.98 -15.48 -13.87
C ALA A 12 -14.68 -13.98 -14.05
N ARG A 13 -15.69 -13.14 -13.80
CA ARG A 13 -15.47 -11.77 -13.33
C ARG A 13 -15.49 -11.78 -11.80
N SER A 14 -14.34 -12.01 -11.17
CA SER A 14 -14.17 -11.85 -9.71
C SER A 14 -12.99 -10.93 -9.44
N TRP A 15 -13.34 -9.69 -9.15
CA TRP A 15 -12.48 -8.58 -8.77
C TRP A 15 -11.93 -8.84 -7.37
N ASN A 16 -10.64 -9.16 -7.24
CA ASN A 16 -9.97 -9.22 -5.93
C ASN A 16 -9.46 -7.82 -5.54
N LEU A 17 -10.41 -6.89 -5.33
CA LEU A 17 -10.13 -5.59 -4.72
C LEU A 17 -10.97 -5.43 -3.45
N GLU A 18 -10.88 -6.35 -2.50
CA GLU A 18 -11.46 -6.11 -1.17
C GLU A 18 -10.70 -6.86 -0.08
N ALA A 19 -9.68 -6.17 0.48
CA ALA A 19 -9.26 -6.39 1.85
C ALA A 19 -9.26 -5.04 2.59
N LYS A 20 -10.42 -4.35 2.60
CA LYS A 20 -10.62 -3.19 3.49
C LYS A 20 -10.67 -3.68 4.93
N LEU A 21 -9.52 -3.80 5.59
CA LEU A 21 -9.45 -3.90 7.04
C LEU A 21 -9.74 -2.51 7.64
N GLN A 22 -11.02 -2.21 7.85
CA GLN A 22 -11.40 -1.12 8.75
C GLN A 22 -11.00 -1.53 10.17
N TYR A 23 -9.97 -0.88 10.71
CA TYR A 23 -9.68 -0.99 12.14
C TYR A 23 -10.66 -0.11 12.92
N ASP A 24 -11.60 -0.76 13.61
CA ASP A 24 -12.47 -0.09 14.56
C ASP A 24 -11.72 0.10 15.88
N THR A 25 -11.40 1.35 16.23
CA THR A 25 -10.81 1.65 17.54
C THR A 25 -11.91 1.58 18.60
N PRO A 26 -11.70 0.93 19.77
CA PRO A 26 -12.73 0.75 20.81
C PRO A 26 -13.08 2.05 21.58
N GLN A 27 -12.97 3.21 20.94
CA GLN A 27 -13.30 4.52 21.50
C GLN A 27 -14.48 5.12 20.73
N PRO A 28 -15.46 5.75 21.41
CA PRO A 28 -16.77 6.13 20.84
C PRO A 28 -16.73 7.29 19.82
N ASN A 29 -15.56 7.61 19.27
CA ASN A 29 -15.35 8.61 18.22
C ASN A 29 -14.18 8.16 17.32
N PRO A 30 -14.42 7.62 16.11
CA PRO A 30 -13.35 7.09 15.27
C PRO A 30 -12.46 8.26 14.83
N THR A 31 -11.29 8.35 15.45
CA THR A 31 -10.39 9.51 15.29
C THR A 31 -9.40 9.34 14.13
N GLY A 32 -9.46 8.22 13.41
CA GLY A 32 -8.76 8.00 12.14
C GLY A 32 -9.33 6.80 11.38
N SER A 33 -9.66 7.00 10.11
CA SER A 33 -9.97 5.94 9.16
C SER A 33 -8.68 5.50 8.46
N CYS A 34 -8.47 4.18 8.34
CA CYS A 34 -7.37 3.57 7.60
C CYS A 34 -7.93 2.64 6.53
N GLY A 35 -7.59 2.88 5.26
CA GLY A 35 -7.87 1.96 4.16
C GLY A 35 -6.73 0.95 4.05
N VAL A 36 -7.06 -0.32 3.83
CA VAL A 36 -6.09 -1.37 3.49
C VAL A 36 -6.47 -1.96 2.14
N TYR A 37 -5.50 -2.14 1.27
CA TYR A 37 -5.67 -2.78 -0.04
C TYR A 37 -4.59 -3.85 -0.16
N ALA A 38 -4.98 -5.09 -0.45
CA ALA A 38 -4.04 -6.17 -0.73
C ALA A 38 -4.25 -6.63 -2.17
N THR A 39 -3.16 -6.72 -2.92
CA THR A 39 -3.19 -6.95 -4.36
C THR A 39 -2.27 -8.10 -4.69
N THR A 40 -2.79 -9.07 -5.43
CA THR A 40 -2.04 -10.27 -5.84
C THR A 40 -2.36 -10.53 -7.29
N SER A 41 -1.36 -10.71 -8.16
CA SER A 41 -1.68 -11.29 -9.46
C SER A 41 -0.57 -12.02 -10.18
N ILE A 42 -1.06 -12.95 -10.99
CA ILE A 42 -0.37 -13.61 -12.10
C ILE A 42 -0.70 -12.93 -13.45
N TYR A 43 -1.15 -11.67 -13.41
CA TYR A 43 -1.57 -10.94 -14.61
C TYR A 43 -0.40 -10.73 -15.57
N ASP A 44 -0.69 -10.68 -16.86
CA ASP A 44 0.25 -10.17 -17.85
C ASP A 44 0.50 -8.67 -17.65
N ASP A 45 1.44 -8.13 -18.41
CA ASP A 45 1.87 -6.74 -18.23
C ASP A 45 0.80 -5.71 -18.62
N GLU A 46 -0.19 -6.08 -19.44
CA GLU A 46 -1.27 -5.19 -19.90
C GLU A 46 -2.36 -5.08 -18.83
N ASP A 47 -2.73 -6.20 -18.23
CA ASP A 47 -3.68 -6.29 -17.12
C ASP A 47 -3.16 -5.58 -15.85
N VAL A 48 -1.84 -5.50 -15.65
CA VAL A 48 -1.22 -4.78 -14.51
C VAL A 48 -1.50 -3.27 -14.56
N ASP A 49 -1.53 -2.67 -15.75
CA ASP A 49 -1.77 -1.22 -15.88
C ASP A 49 -3.24 -0.89 -15.56
N ILE A 50 -4.18 -1.70 -16.06
CA ILE A 50 -5.61 -1.61 -15.71
C ILE A 50 -5.80 -1.72 -14.20
N PHE A 51 -5.11 -2.67 -13.57
CA PHE A 51 -5.17 -2.86 -12.13
C PHE A 51 -4.72 -1.59 -11.37
N TYR A 52 -3.60 -0.98 -11.75
CA TYR A 52 -3.13 0.24 -11.08
C TYR A 52 -4.09 1.42 -11.27
N GLU A 53 -4.78 1.52 -12.42
CA GLU A 53 -5.83 2.51 -12.61
C GLU A 53 -7.01 2.29 -11.65
N GLU A 54 -7.45 1.05 -11.48
CA GLU A 54 -8.56 0.67 -10.60
C GLU A 54 -8.22 0.87 -9.13
N LEU A 55 -7.02 0.45 -8.71
CA LEU A 55 -6.51 0.73 -7.37
C LEU A 55 -6.39 2.24 -7.13
N GLY A 56 -5.95 3.00 -8.13
CA GLY A 56 -5.91 4.45 -8.10
C GLY A 56 -7.28 5.07 -7.84
N LYS A 57 -8.30 4.65 -8.61
CA LYS A 57 -9.70 5.08 -8.41
C LYS A 57 -10.19 4.73 -7.01
N ALA A 58 -9.90 3.52 -6.54
CA ALA A 58 -10.32 3.08 -5.22
C ALA A 58 -9.64 3.85 -4.08
N LEU A 59 -8.42 4.35 -4.28
CA LEU A 59 -7.74 5.26 -3.35
C LEU A 59 -8.34 6.67 -3.41
N ASP A 60 -8.68 7.15 -4.61
CA ASP A 60 -9.27 8.48 -4.81
C ASP A 60 -10.69 8.58 -4.20
N GLU A 61 -11.45 7.49 -4.24
CA GLU A 61 -12.77 7.39 -3.60
C GLU A 61 -12.71 7.16 -2.08
N ASP A 62 -11.56 6.71 -1.57
CA ASP A 62 -11.41 6.42 -0.15
C ASP A 62 -11.35 7.70 0.69
N LYS A 63 -12.24 7.80 1.67
CA LYS A 63 -12.27 8.91 2.63
C LYS A 63 -11.35 8.67 3.82
N SER A 64 -10.56 7.58 3.78
CA SER A 64 -9.58 7.27 4.79
C SER A 64 -8.51 8.34 4.86
N LYS A 65 -8.12 8.69 6.09
CA LYS A 65 -7.03 9.64 6.28
C LYS A 65 -5.68 9.01 5.95
N TYR A 66 -5.59 7.71 6.22
CA TYR A 66 -4.38 6.93 6.07
C TYR A 66 -4.66 5.73 5.20
N ASN A 67 -3.71 5.37 4.33
CA ASN A 67 -3.86 4.23 3.44
C ASN A 67 -2.62 3.35 3.58
N VAL A 68 -2.87 2.04 3.59
CA VAL A 68 -1.85 1.01 3.50
C VAL A 68 -2.18 0.15 2.28
N VAL A 69 -1.23 -0.01 1.37
CA VAL A 69 -1.38 -0.87 0.20
C VAL A 69 -0.34 -1.97 0.30
N MET A 70 -0.75 -3.22 0.10
CA MET A 70 0.11 -4.39 0.06
C MET A 70 0.03 -4.97 -1.34
N SER A 71 1.18 -5.25 -1.94
CA SER A 71 1.28 -5.61 -3.34
C SER A 71 2.23 -6.78 -3.57
N ASP A 72 1.75 -7.77 -4.32
CA ASP A 72 2.50 -8.90 -4.83
C ASP A 72 2.23 -9.05 -6.34
N PHE A 73 3.02 -8.33 -7.14
CA PHE A 73 2.96 -8.31 -8.61
C PHE A 73 4.29 -8.67 -9.27
N ASN A 74 5.18 -9.35 -8.54
CA ASN A 74 6.57 -9.56 -8.95
C ASN A 74 7.41 -8.29 -9.27
N PRO A 75 7.17 -7.12 -8.64
CA PRO A 75 8.02 -5.95 -8.87
C PRO A 75 9.42 -6.18 -8.29
N LYS A 76 10.45 -5.81 -9.04
CA LYS A 76 11.80 -5.62 -8.50
C LYS A 76 12.11 -4.13 -8.61
N ILE A 77 12.09 -3.43 -7.48
CA ILE A 77 12.22 -1.96 -7.46
C ILE A 77 13.68 -1.49 -7.44
N GLY A 78 14.61 -2.38 -7.11
CA GLY A 78 16.03 -2.07 -7.01
C GLY A 78 16.40 -1.05 -5.93
N GLN A 79 17.62 -0.53 -6.02
CA GLN A 79 18.08 0.59 -5.19
C GLN A 79 17.51 1.92 -5.70
N LYS A 80 17.30 2.86 -4.77
CA LYS A 80 16.98 4.24 -5.11
C LYS A 80 18.21 4.89 -5.74
N ASP A 81 18.03 5.55 -6.88
CA ASP A 81 19.08 6.33 -7.52
C ASP A 81 19.51 7.49 -6.58
N LYS A 82 20.82 7.72 -6.46
CA LYS A 82 21.41 8.80 -5.66
C LYS A 82 20.95 10.18 -6.14
N HIS A 83 20.61 10.32 -7.41
CA HIS A 83 20.13 11.56 -8.01
C HIS A 83 18.60 11.68 -8.02
N SER A 84 17.87 10.63 -7.61
CA SER A 84 16.42 10.66 -7.58
C SER A 84 15.91 11.44 -6.36
N ASP A 85 15.03 12.40 -6.62
CA ASP A 85 14.30 13.18 -5.63
C ASP A 85 13.04 12.48 -5.11
N THR A 86 12.74 11.26 -5.59
CA THR A 86 11.53 10.52 -5.22
C THR A 86 11.36 10.40 -3.70
N GLN A 87 10.17 10.75 -3.22
CA GLN A 87 9.82 10.58 -1.81
C GLN A 87 9.18 9.22 -1.52
N SER A 88 8.83 8.48 -2.58
CA SER A 88 8.15 7.18 -2.49
C SER A 88 9.08 6.05 -2.11
N MET A 89 10.39 6.19 -2.33
CA MET A 89 11.41 5.22 -1.92
C MET A 89 12.29 5.74 -0.78
N GLY A 90 12.65 4.84 0.12
CA GLY A 90 13.75 4.98 1.06
C GLY A 90 15.09 4.49 0.49
N PRO A 91 16.19 4.67 1.24
CA PRO A 91 17.54 4.40 0.75
C PRO A 91 17.91 2.91 0.75
N PHE A 92 17.06 2.02 1.29
CA PHE A 92 17.39 0.61 1.50
C PHE A 92 16.68 -0.35 0.55
N GLY A 93 16.27 0.12 -0.64
CA GLY A 93 15.85 -0.78 -1.72
C GLY A 93 16.96 -1.74 -2.16
N THR A 94 16.63 -2.86 -2.78
CA THR A 94 17.61 -3.91 -3.13
C THR A 94 17.32 -4.54 -4.49
N GLY A 95 18.37 -5.10 -5.10
CA GLY A 95 18.29 -5.81 -6.37
C GLY A 95 18.37 -4.88 -7.59
N GLU A 96 18.12 -5.46 -8.77
CA GLU A 96 18.01 -4.73 -10.02
C GLU A 96 16.55 -4.40 -10.30
N LYS A 97 16.32 -3.21 -10.86
CA LYS A 97 14.98 -2.71 -11.17
C LYS A 97 14.46 -3.40 -12.43
N ASN A 98 13.22 -3.89 -12.40
CA ASN A 98 12.53 -4.37 -13.60
C ASN A 98 11.37 -3.43 -13.98
N VAL A 99 10.77 -3.65 -15.16
CA VAL A 99 9.64 -2.84 -15.68
C VAL A 99 8.48 -2.77 -14.68
N ARG A 100 8.16 -3.89 -14.02
CA ARG A 100 7.10 -3.93 -12.98
C ARG A 100 7.47 -3.12 -11.73
N GLY A 101 8.74 -3.08 -11.37
CA GLY A 101 9.25 -2.22 -10.31
C GLY A 101 9.17 -0.74 -10.66
N GLU A 102 9.46 -0.37 -11.91
CA GLU A 102 9.25 1.00 -12.40
C GLU A 102 7.78 1.41 -12.32
N ARG A 103 6.86 0.54 -12.76
CA ARG A 103 5.41 0.76 -12.63
C ARG A 103 4.99 0.98 -11.16
N LEU A 104 5.45 0.13 -10.24
CA LEU A 104 5.14 0.28 -8.81
C LEU A 104 5.66 1.60 -8.25
N ILE A 105 6.90 1.99 -8.58
CA ILE A 105 7.50 3.26 -8.13
C ILE A 105 6.68 4.43 -8.66
N LYS A 106 6.37 4.44 -9.96
CA LYS A 106 5.57 5.49 -10.60
C LYS A 106 4.19 5.61 -9.96
N PHE A 107 3.50 4.48 -9.75
CA PHE A 107 2.21 4.46 -9.07
C PHE A 107 2.32 5.03 -7.64
N ALA A 108 3.37 4.65 -6.90
CA ALA A 108 3.59 5.17 -5.56
C ALA A 108 3.87 6.68 -5.55
N GLU A 109 4.54 7.22 -6.57
CA GLU A 109 4.77 8.66 -6.73
C GLU A 109 3.47 9.40 -7.03
N GLU A 110 2.73 8.95 -8.03
CA GLU A 110 1.44 9.54 -8.44
C GLU A 110 0.42 9.58 -7.29
N ARG A 111 0.43 8.55 -6.44
CA ARG A 111 -0.49 8.43 -5.29
C ARG A 111 0.10 8.91 -3.97
N ASN A 112 1.28 9.53 -3.97
CA ASN A 112 1.98 9.99 -2.77
C ASN A 112 2.14 8.90 -1.70
N LEU A 113 2.35 7.66 -2.13
CA LEU A 113 2.60 6.51 -1.27
C LEU A 113 4.10 6.30 -1.07
N ILE A 114 4.47 5.79 0.09
CA ILE A 114 5.84 5.48 0.47
C ILE A 114 6.00 3.96 0.60
N ILE A 115 6.92 3.37 -0.15
CA ILE A 115 7.27 1.95 -0.13
C ILE A 115 8.02 1.63 1.18
N ALA A 116 7.26 1.17 2.18
CA ALA A 116 7.71 0.96 3.55
C ALA A 116 8.88 -0.03 3.66
N ASN A 117 8.95 -1.03 2.78
CA ASN A 117 10.04 -2.02 2.75
C ASN A 117 11.42 -1.38 2.56
N THR A 118 11.49 -0.22 1.90
CA THR A 118 12.75 0.47 1.56
C THR A 118 13.21 1.48 2.63
N LEU A 119 12.41 1.70 3.67
CA LEU A 119 12.66 2.74 4.67
C LEU A 119 13.66 2.33 5.75
N PHE A 120 13.86 1.04 5.96
CA PHE A 120 14.64 0.53 7.09
C PHE A 120 15.76 -0.38 6.62
N GLN A 121 16.96 -0.18 7.15
CA GLN A 121 18.04 -1.14 6.95
C GLN A 121 17.68 -2.46 7.62
N LYS A 122 17.81 -3.57 6.88
CA LYS A 122 17.54 -4.93 7.36
C LYS A 122 18.68 -5.88 7.00
N PRO A 123 18.91 -6.92 7.82
CA PRO A 123 19.75 -8.02 7.38
C PRO A 123 19.05 -8.75 6.23
N GLU A 124 19.83 -9.30 5.30
CA GLU A 124 19.37 -9.99 4.09
C GLU A 124 18.25 -11.01 4.36
N LYS A 125 18.40 -11.81 5.43
CA LYS A 125 17.40 -12.80 5.85
C LYS A 125 16.01 -12.21 6.16
N ARG A 126 15.87 -10.89 6.34
CA ARG A 126 14.60 -10.19 6.57
C ARG A 126 14.12 -9.37 5.37
N MET A 127 14.83 -9.42 4.23
CA MET A 127 14.53 -8.60 3.05
C MET A 127 13.76 -9.35 1.97
N TRP A 128 14.24 -10.50 1.52
CA TRP A 128 13.61 -11.26 0.42
C TRP A 128 12.24 -11.79 0.82
N THR A 129 11.28 -11.86 -0.07
CA THR A 129 9.91 -12.30 0.25
C THR A 129 9.54 -13.56 -0.51
N TRP A 130 10.34 -13.92 -1.52
CA TRP A 130 10.16 -15.12 -2.31
C TRP A 130 11.49 -15.83 -2.55
N GLU A 131 11.47 -17.15 -2.59
CA GLU A 131 12.58 -18.04 -2.94
C GLU A 131 12.16 -18.97 -4.09
N SER A 132 13.06 -19.16 -5.06
CA SER A 132 12.79 -20.06 -6.19
C SER A 132 12.65 -21.52 -5.73
N PRO A 133 11.92 -22.38 -6.47
CA PRO A 133 11.74 -23.78 -6.09
C PRO A 133 13.04 -24.59 -5.92
N ASP A 134 14.12 -24.17 -6.59
CA ASP A 134 15.45 -24.76 -6.50
C ASP A 134 16.30 -24.18 -5.34
N GLY A 135 15.79 -23.19 -4.61
CA GLY A 135 16.46 -22.53 -3.49
C GLY A 135 17.60 -21.60 -3.88
N THR A 136 17.84 -21.36 -5.17
CA THR A 136 19.02 -20.61 -5.65
C THR A 136 18.81 -19.11 -5.71
N THR A 137 17.57 -18.68 -5.96
CA THR A 137 17.22 -17.29 -6.22
C THR A 137 16.29 -16.77 -5.13
N ARG A 138 16.59 -15.60 -4.60
CA ARG A 138 15.76 -14.91 -3.62
C ARG A 138 15.45 -13.50 -4.10
N ASN A 139 14.18 -13.12 -4.10
CA ASN A 139 13.74 -11.79 -4.50
C ASN A 139 12.89 -11.15 -3.42
N GLN A 140 12.90 -9.82 -3.34
CA GLN A 140 11.89 -9.04 -2.63
C GLN A 140 10.87 -8.58 -3.66
N ILE A 141 9.68 -9.18 -3.63
CA ILE A 141 8.59 -8.93 -4.58
C ILE A 141 7.26 -8.57 -3.89
N ASP A 142 7.17 -8.75 -2.57
CA ASP A 142 6.01 -8.37 -1.78
C ASP A 142 6.28 -7.03 -1.06
N PHE A 143 5.52 -6.00 -1.41
CA PHE A 143 5.72 -4.64 -0.91
C PHE A 143 4.53 -4.12 -0.13
N THR A 144 4.81 -3.39 0.94
CA THR A 144 3.85 -2.57 1.67
C THR A 144 4.14 -1.09 1.39
N MET A 145 3.12 -0.33 1.07
CA MET A 145 3.16 1.11 0.85
C MET A 145 2.22 1.81 1.83
N THR A 146 2.59 3.03 2.26
CA THR A 146 1.80 3.82 3.21
C THR A 146 1.66 5.25 2.72
N SER A 147 0.49 5.89 2.90
CA SER A 147 0.28 7.29 2.52
C SER A 147 1.08 8.30 3.33
N GLU A 148 1.65 7.90 4.47
CA GLU A 148 2.41 8.77 5.35
C GLU A 148 3.67 8.07 5.84
N ARG A 149 4.84 8.64 5.52
CA ARG A 149 6.16 8.09 5.85
C ARG A 149 6.29 7.71 7.33
N ASN A 150 5.75 8.56 8.21
CA ASN A 150 5.90 8.40 9.66
C ASN A 150 4.97 7.33 10.27
N MET A 151 4.02 6.79 9.50
CA MET A 151 3.18 5.69 9.96
C MET A 151 3.98 4.40 10.12
N SER A 152 4.88 4.11 9.20
CA SER A 152 5.68 2.89 9.23
C SER A 152 6.81 3.02 10.26
N LYS A 153 6.91 2.05 11.17
CA LYS A 153 7.97 1.96 12.20
C LYS A 153 8.90 0.77 12.01
N ASP A 154 8.47 -0.22 11.25
CA ASP A 154 9.24 -1.39 10.85
C ASP A 154 8.56 -2.00 9.63
N CYS A 155 9.33 -2.54 8.69
CA CYS A 155 8.81 -3.33 7.58
C CYS A 155 9.85 -4.39 7.19
N GLY A 156 9.41 -5.62 6.95
CA GLY A 156 10.26 -6.71 6.49
C GLY A 156 9.68 -8.08 6.86
N VAL A 157 10.44 -9.13 6.64
CA VAL A 157 9.95 -10.51 6.81
C VAL A 157 10.03 -11.00 8.26
N ILE A 158 9.04 -11.79 8.65
CA ILE A 158 9.05 -12.61 9.86
C ILE A 158 9.80 -13.91 9.57
N THR A 159 10.98 -14.08 10.17
CA THR A 159 11.90 -15.21 9.88
C THR A 159 11.65 -16.46 10.72
N LYS A 160 10.76 -16.41 11.71
CA LYS A 160 10.50 -17.51 12.65
C LYS A 160 9.22 -18.29 12.32
N ILE A 161 8.56 -17.96 11.22
CA ILE A 161 7.33 -18.61 10.77
C ILE A 161 7.64 -19.21 9.41
N ASP A 162 7.49 -20.52 9.32
CA ASP A 162 7.44 -21.24 8.05
C ASP A 162 5.97 -21.54 7.75
N ILE A 163 5.53 -21.14 6.56
CA ILE A 163 4.14 -21.32 6.09
C ILE A 163 4.02 -22.40 5.01
N GLY A 164 5.12 -23.10 4.67
CA GLY A 164 5.13 -24.10 3.61
C GLY A 164 4.91 -23.53 2.21
N SER A 165 5.27 -22.27 1.98
CA SER A 165 5.21 -21.57 0.69
C SER A 165 6.59 -21.07 0.29
N ASP A 166 6.79 -20.91 -1.00
CA ASP A 166 7.90 -20.16 -1.61
C ASP A 166 7.90 -18.66 -1.23
N HIS A 167 6.75 -18.11 -0.81
CA HIS A 167 6.63 -16.78 -0.23
C HIS A 167 6.81 -16.78 1.30
N ARG A 168 7.31 -15.66 1.82
CA ARG A 168 7.49 -15.39 3.26
C ARG A 168 6.57 -14.29 3.75
N MET A 169 6.11 -14.42 4.99
CA MET A 169 5.24 -13.44 5.62
C MET A 169 5.92 -12.08 5.82
N VAL A 170 5.41 -11.06 5.13
CA VAL A 170 5.80 -9.66 5.31
C VAL A 170 5.04 -9.06 6.48
N ARG A 171 5.75 -8.34 7.35
CA ARG A 171 5.17 -7.58 8.46
C ARG A 171 5.54 -6.12 8.37
N ALA A 172 4.52 -5.27 8.30
CA ALA A 172 4.65 -3.84 8.54
C ALA A 172 4.11 -3.49 9.93
N ARG A 173 4.91 -2.75 10.72
CA ARG A 173 4.45 -2.13 11.98
C ARG A 173 3.97 -0.73 11.68
N ILE A 174 2.66 -0.56 11.65
CA ILE A 174 1.99 0.71 11.36
C ILE A 174 1.53 1.35 12.67
N VAL A 175 1.80 2.65 12.83
CA VAL A 175 1.36 3.44 13.99
C VAL A 175 0.61 4.67 13.50
N ILE A 176 -0.67 4.74 13.85
CA ILE A 176 -1.54 5.89 13.61
C ILE A 176 -1.67 6.69 14.90
N ASN A 177 -1.20 7.94 14.91
CA ASN A 177 -1.29 8.80 16.10
C ASN A 177 -2.61 9.57 16.13
N SER A 178 -3.68 8.90 16.55
CA SER A 178 -5.03 9.47 16.66
C SER A 178 -5.10 10.72 17.56
N ARG A 179 -4.23 10.83 18.58
CA ARG A 179 -4.18 11.99 19.48
C ARG A 179 -3.65 13.24 18.78
N LEU A 180 -2.53 13.13 18.06
CA LEU A 180 -2.01 14.24 17.26
C LEU A 180 -3.04 14.67 16.21
N GLU A 181 -3.78 13.72 15.64
CA GLU A 181 -4.82 14.04 14.67
C GLU A 181 -6.01 14.77 15.25
N ARG A 182 -6.44 14.37 16.45
CA ARG A 182 -7.46 15.12 17.20
C ARG A 182 -7.00 16.56 17.44
N LEU A 183 -5.75 16.76 17.87
CA LEU A 183 -5.21 18.10 18.12
C LEU A 183 -5.12 18.95 16.85
N ARG A 184 -4.66 18.37 15.74
CA ARG A 184 -4.62 19.04 14.43
C ARG A 184 -6.02 19.47 13.97
N ARG A 185 -7.04 18.62 14.17
CA ARG A 185 -8.44 18.94 13.84
C ARG A 185 -9.01 20.07 14.71
N ILE A 186 -8.74 20.06 16.03
CA ILE A 186 -9.18 21.12 16.94
C ILE A 186 -8.57 22.46 16.52
N LYS A 187 -7.25 22.50 16.33
CA LYS A 187 -6.54 23.72 15.91
C LYS A 187 -7.09 24.27 14.58
N LYS A 188 -7.33 23.41 13.58
CA LYS A 188 -7.91 23.82 12.28
C LYS A 188 -9.32 24.43 12.43
N LYS A 189 -10.15 23.89 13.33
CA LYS A 189 -11.48 24.46 13.63
C LYS A 189 -11.39 25.85 14.26
N GLU A 190 -10.44 26.05 15.17
CA GLU A 190 -10.19 27.36 15.80
C GLU A 190 -9.74 28.37 14.74
N THR A 191 -8.75 28.02 13.90
CA THR A 191 -8.25 28.92 12.85
C THR A 191 -9.34 29.30 11.83
N ASN A 192 -10.23 28.37 11.49
CA ASN A 192 -11.34 28.66 10.57
C ASN A 192 -12.41 29.56 11.20
N LYS A 193 -12.67 29.43 12.50
CA LYS A 193 -13.57 30.34 13.23
C LYS A 193 -13.02 31.76 13.27
N ASP A 194 -11.72 31.91 13.50
CA ASP A 194 -11.07 33.23 13.55
C ASP A 194 -11.11 33.92 12.17
N LYS A 195 -10.93 33.15 11.08
CA LYS A 195 -11.08 33.68 9.71
C LYS A 195 -12.50 34.16 9.39
N HIS A 196 -13.53 33.42 9.79
CA HIS A 196 -14.92 33.83 9.56
C HIS A 196 -15.33 35.05 10.40
N ARG A 197 -14.77 35.21 11.60
CA ARG A 197 -14.98 36.42 12.41
C ARG A 197 -14.38 37.67 11.74
N ASN A 198 -13.21 37.53 11.11
CA ASN A 198 -12.52 38.66 10.49
C ASN A 198 -13.04 39.06 9.09
N THR A 199 -13.97 38.30 8.49
CA THR A 199 -14.56 38.62 7.18
C THR A 199 -16.00 39.15 7.28
N GLY A 200 -16.55 39.30 8.49
CA GLY A 200 -17.93 39.74 8.74
C GLY A 200 -18.11 41.25 8.97
N ASP A 201 -17.03 42.03 9.01
CA ASP A 201 -17.04 43.47 9.35
C ASP A 201 -16.55 44.35 8.18
N ALA A 202 -16.95 44.04 6.94
CA ALA A 202 -16.67 44.88 5.76
C ALA A 202 -17.96 45.23 5.01
#